data_AF-N8UJR0-F1
#
_entry.id   AF-N8UJR0-F1
#
_cell.length_a   1.000
_cell.length_b   1.000
_cell.length_c   1.000
_cell.angle_alpha   90.00
_cell.angle_beta   90.00
_cell.angle_gamma   90.00
#
_symmetry.space_group_name_H-M   'P 1'
#
loop_
_entity.id
_entity.type
_entity.pdbx_description
1 polymer ?
#
loop_
_entity_poly.entity_id
_entity_poly.type
_entity_poly.pdbx_seq_one_letter_code
_entity_poly.pdbx_strand_id
1 'polypeptide(L)'
;MKSLRLILNPHDFFKYFAGTKESKISFKLFYNCLNLLEIHRDPQRVSLEMSLPIELVNYWYENAKELSNLKSQKNNPRLFDLNNINHQSTPLKPAMIDTAEEQTAMIHFFEKIQNLFKKNPDQIKAVLEIFLSRVTASHTGIHYRWGKIDQLESFYSMVKDLFPRQFWHLLGQNLIKSLDTKKQPLLMKLAQSHSKTKGYPTTQEDYVRLQLYSIKDGRALAAFKFCLHLACIGRPQTLELNPQKWEP
;
A
#
# COMPACT_ATOMS: atom_id res chain seq x y z
N MET A 1 -42.95 32.83 -1.92
CA MET A 1 -41.75 32.19 -1.34
C MET A 1 -41.36 30.98 -2.18
N LYS A 2 -40.30 31.06 -2.98
CA LYS A 2 -39.75 29.88 -3.69
C LYS A 2 -38.80 29.17 -2.73
N SER A 3 -39.20 27.98 -2.29
CA SER A 3 -38.34 27.05 -1.53
C SER A 3 -37.21 26.59 -2.43
N LEU A 4 -35.99 27.10 -2.19
CA LEU A 4 -34.76 26.55 -2.73
C LEU A 4 -34.52 25.20 -2.06
N ARG A 5 -35.01 24.12 -2.67
CA ARG A 5 -34.54 22.77 -2.35
C ARG A 5 -33.08 22.69 -2.82
N LEU A 6 -32.15 22.76 -1.86
CA LEU A 6 -30.76 22.35 -2.09
C LEU A 6 -30.79 20.89 -2.53
N ILE A 7 -30.54 20.63 -3.81
CA ILE A 7 -30.35 19.28 -4.32
C ILE A 7 -29.00 18.81 -3.76
N LEU A 8 -29.04 18.08 -2.65
CA LEU A 8 -27.89 17.35 -2.14
C LEU A 8 -27.63 16.20 -3.10
N ASN A 9 -26.61 16.33 -3.95
CA ASN A 9 -26.15 15.21 -4.76
C ASN A 9 -25.75 14.04 -3.84
N PRO A 10 -26.17 12.80 -4.13
CA PRO A 10 -25.80 11.65 -3.34
C PRO A 10 -24.28 11.51 -3.28
N HIS A 11 -23.77 11.03 -2.14
CA HIS A 11 -22.34 10.82 -1.96
C HIS A 11 -21.85 9.70 -2.86
N ASP A 12 -20.88 10.00 -3.72
CA ASP A 12 -20.29 9.04 -4.64
C ASP A 12 -19.07 8.37 -4.00
N PHE A 13 -19.24 7.15 -3.51
CA PHE A 13 -18.18 6.38 -2.87
C PHE A 13 -17.03 6.04 -3.83
N PHE A 14 -17.29 5.94 -5.14
CA PHE A 14 -16.33 5.48 -6.13
C PHE A 14 -15.32 6.55 -6.56
N LYS A 15 -15.42 7.77 -6.03
CA LYS A 15 -14.46 8.87 -6.26
C LYS A 15 -13.32 8.91 -5.26
N TYR A 16 -13.39 8.12 -4.18
CA TYR A 16 -12.49 8.24 -3.05
C TYR A 16 -11.88 6.91 -2.66
N PHE A 17 -10.68 6.94 -2.08
CA PHE A 17 -10.10 5.78 -1.43
C PHE A 17 -10.89 5.45 -0.16
N ALA A 18 -11.33 4.20 0.00
CA ALA A 18 -11.96 3.74 1.23
C ALA A 18 -11.03 3.93 2.43
N GLY A 19 -11.58 4.29 3.59
CA GLY A 19 -10.80 4.57 4.80
C GLY A 19 -10.28 6.01 4.90
N THR A 20 -10.46 6.83 3.86
CA THR A 20 -10.13 8.27 3.89
C THR A 20 -11.33 9.09 4.35
N LYS A 21 -11.07 10.29 4.91
CA LYS A 21 -12.13 11.20 5.39
C LYS A 21 -13.16 11.51 4.31
N GLU A 22 -12.70 11.76 3.09
CA GLU A 22 -13.58 12.12 1.97
C GLU A 22 -14.50 10.99 1.53
N SER A 23 -14.09 9.73 1.70
CA SER A 23 -14.92 8.59 1.31
C SER A 23 -16.18 8.44 2.17
N LYS A 24 -16.23 9.07 3.35
CA LYS A 24 -17.24 8.82 4.40
C LYS A 24 -17.30 7.35 4.88
N ILE A 25 -16.35 6.53 4.46
CA ILE A 25 -16.14 5.17 4.93
C ILE A 25 -14.94 5.21 5.88
N SER A 26 -15.17 4.94 7.16
CA SER A 26 -14.06 4.85 8.11
C SER A 26 -13.17 3.65 7.78
N PHE A 27 -11.89 3.74 8.13
CA PHE A 27 -10.96 2.63 7.98
C PHE A 27 -11.50 1.35 8.66
N LYS A 28 -12.04 1.48 9.88
CA LYS A 28 -12.62 0.35 10.63
C LYS A 28 -13.78 -0.30 9.88
N LEU A 29 -14.68 0.50 9.29
CA LEU A 29 -15.81 -0.02 8.51
C LEU A 29 -15.33 -0.75 7.25
N PHE A 30 -14.38 -0.16 6.53
CA PHE A 30 -13.79 -0.77 5.34
C PHE A 30 -13.11 -2.10 5.66
N TYR A 31 -12.23 -2.12 6.66
CA TYR A 31 -11.49 -3.32 7.03
C TYR A 31 -12.41 -4.43 7.57
N ASN A 32 -13.44 -4.07 8.34
CA ASN A 32 -14.45 -5.03 8.81
C ASN A 32 -15.28 -5.61 7.65
N CYS A 33 -15.60 -4.81 6.63
CA CYS A 33 -16.27 -5.30 5.42
C CYS A 33 -15.41 -6.39 4.74
N LEU A 34 -14.10 -6.15 4.60
CA LEU A 34 -13.17 -7.15 4.05
C LEU A 34 -13.06 -8.41 4.92
N ASN A 35 -13.08 -8.29 6.25
CA ASN A 35 -13.16 -9.45 7.16
C ASN A 35 -14.40 -10.30 6.89
N LEU A 36 -15.58 -9.67 6.80
CA LEU A 36 -16.83 -10.40 6.55
C LEU A 36 -16.87 -11.01 5.14
N LEU A 37 -16.32 -10.31 4.14
CA LEU A 37 -16.18 -10.86 2.79
C LEU A 37 -15.26 -12.09 2.74
N GLU A 38 -14.18 -12.09 3.52
CA GLU A 38 -13.25 -13.22 3.62
C GLU A 38 -13.91 -14.44 4.29
N ILE A 39 -14.79 -14.22 5.27
CA ILE A 39 -15.56 -15.25 5.99
C ILE A 39 -16.73 -15.79 5.16
N HIS A 40 -17.58 -14.89 4.63
CA HIS A 40 -18.86 -15.27 4.04
C HIS A 40 -18.80 -15.51 2.53
N ARG A 41 -17.87 -14.87 1.81
CA ARG A 41 -17.77 -14.94 0.34
C ARG A 41 -19.07 -14.57 -0.39
N ASP A 42 -19.87 -13.72 0.23
CA ASP A 42 -21.20 -13.32 -0.24
C ASP A 42 -21.34 -11.79 -0.12
N PRO A 43 -21.10 -11.03 -1.19
CA PRO A 43 -21.24 -9.57 -1.18
C PRO A 43 -22.64 -9.09 -0.81
N GLN A 44 -23.69 -9.80 -1.21
CA GLN A 44 -25.09 -9.46 -0.90
C GLN A 44 -25.34 -9.53 0.60
N ARG A 45 -24.94 -10.65 1.23
CA ARG A 45 -25.04 -10.80 2.69
C ARG A 45 -24.26 -9.73 3.43
N VAL A 46 -23.01 -9.48 3.04
CA VAL A 46 -22.15 -8.49 3.71
C VAL A 46 -22.67 -7.06 3.53
N SER A 47 -23.21 -6.74 2.34
CA SER A 47 -23.86 -5.45 2.07
C SER A 47 -25.02 -5.19 3.01
N LEU A 48 -25.89 -6.18 3.23
CA LEU A 48 -27.01 -6.07 4.18
C LEU A 48 -26.52 -5.92 5.62
N GLU A 49 -25.58 -6.76 6.05
CA GLU A 49 -25.03 -6.74 7.41
C GLU A 49 -24.33 -5.41 7.75
N MET A 50 -23.59 -4.86 6.79
CA MET A 50 -22.83 -3.62 6.95
C MET A 50 -23.62 -2.36 6.60
N SER A 51 -24.85 -2.51 6.08
CA SER A 51 -25.66 -1.40 5.54
C SER A 51 -24.89 -0.55 4.52
N LEU A 52 -24.16 -1.21 3.62
CA LEU A 52 -23.38 -0.58 2.54
C LEU A 52 -24.00 -0.88 1.18
N PRO A 53 -23.87 0.01 0.18
CA PRO A 53 -24.32 -0.29 -1.19
C PRO A 53 -23.68 -1.56 -1.73
N ILE A 54 -24.49 -2.46 -2.31
CA ILE A 54 -24.01 -3.75 -2.84
C ILE A 54 -22.96 -3.56 -3.92
N GLU A 55 -23.10 -2.53 -4.76
CA GLU A 55 -22.13 -2.21 -5.81
C GLU A 55 -20.75 -1.89 -5.23
N LEU A 56 -20.72 -1.18 -4.10
CA LEU A 56 -19.48 -0.82 -3.41
C LEU A 56 -18.82 -2.05 -2.77
N VAL A 57 -19.61 -2.88 -2.10
CA VAL A 57 -19.12 -4.12 -1.47
C VAL A 57 -18.61 -5.09 -2.52
N ASN A 58 -19.34 -5.27 -3.61
CA ASN A 58 -18.95 -6.13 -4.73
C ASN A 58 -17.67 -5.62 -5.40
N TYR A 59 -17.54 -4.30 -5.59
CA TYR A 59 -16.33 -3.70 -6.15
C TYR A 59 -15.08 -3.99 -5.29
N TRP A 60 -15.17 -3.84 -3.96
CA TRP A 60 -14.06 -4.20 -3.07
C TRP A 60 -13.78 -5.71 -3.08
N TYR A 61 -14.82 -6.54 -3.15
CA TYR A 61 -14.69 -7.99 -3.19
C TYR A 61 -13.95 -8.46 -4.45
N GLU A 62 -14.33 -7.98 -5.63
CA GLU A 62 -13.67 -8.34 -6.88
C GLU A 62 -12.23 -7.84 -6.92
N ASN A 63 -11.96 -6.60 -6.50
CA ASN A 63 -10.58 -6.12 -6.37
C ASN A 63 -9.74 -7.01 -5.43
N ALA A 64 -10.29 -7.40 -4.28
CA ALA A 64 -9.60 -8.27 -3.33
C ALA A 64 -9.34 -9.67 -3.91
N LYS A 65 -10.29 -10.23 -4.67
CA LYS A 65 -10.13 -11.51 -5.37
C LYS A 65 -9.08 -11.44 -6.48
N GLU A 66 -9.05 -10.36 -7.26
CA GLU A 66 -8.01 -10.17 -8.28
C GLU A 66 -6.63 -10.12 -7.64
N LEU A 67 -6.48 -9.35 -6.55
CA LEU A 67 -5.23 -9.23 -5.82
C LEU A 67 -4.80 -10.53 -5.13
N SER A 68 -5.72 -11.34 -4.63
CA SER A 68 -5.38 -12.64 -4.05
C SER A 68 -4.80 -13.63 -5.06
N ASN A 69 -5.19 -13.48 -6.33
CA ASN A 69 -4.67 -14.25 -7.45
C ASN A 69 -3.42 -13.63 -8.11
N LEU A 70 -2.90 -12.52 -7.57
CA LEU A 70 -1.73 -11.86 -8.13
C LEU A 70 -0.47 -12.70 -7.98
N LYS A 71 0.15 -13.03 -9.12
CA LYS A 71 1.36 -13.83 -9.20
C LYS A 71 2.49 -13.10 -9.93
N SER A 72 3.71 -13.52 -9.64
CA SER A 72 4.90 -13.16 -10.41
C SER A 72 4.97 -13.96 -11.71
N GLN A 73 5.88 -13.57 -12.62
CA GLN A 73 6.19 -14.34 -13.84
C GLN A 73 6.58 -15.80 -13.55
N LYS A 74 7.20 -16.04 -12.38
CA LYS A 74 7.55 -17.39 -11.90
C LYS A 74 6.35 -18.12 -11.26
N ASN A 75 5.13 -17.64 -11.45
CA ASN A 75 3.89 -18.18 -10.91
C ASN A 75 3.83 -18.21 -9.36
N ASN A 76 4.72 -17.49 -8.67
CA ASN A 76 4.70 -17.38 -7.20
C ASN A 76 3.70 -16.31 -6.75
N PRO A 77 2.92 -16.55 -5.68
CA PRO A 77 2.07 -15.54 -5.04
C PRO A 77 2.85 -14.28 -4.64
N ARG A 78 2.28 -13.09 -4.90
CA ARG A 78 2.91 -11.81 -4.57
C ARG A 78 2.49 -11.23 -3.22
N LEU A 79 1.20 -11.29 -2.91
CA LEU A 79 0.66 -10.61 -1.72
C LEU A 79 0.56 -11.53 -0.51
N PHE A 80 0.23 -12.80 -0.72
CA PHE A 80 -0.03 -13.78 0.33
C PHE A 80 0.94 -14.95 0.25
N ASP A 81 1.44 -15.41 1.39
CA ASP A 81 2.18 -16.67 1.46
C ASP A 81 1.19 -17.83 1.62
N LEU A 82 0.82 -18.44 0.50
CA LEU A 82 -0.18 -19.52 0.48
C LEU A 82 0.31 -20.81 1.15
N ASN A 83 1.61 -20.96 1.42
CA ASN A 83 2.16 -22.15 2.09
C ASN A 83 1.97 -22.10 3.62
N ASN A 84 1.77 -20.90 4.18
CA ASN A 84 1.65 -20.66 5.62
C ASN A 84 0.21 -20.37 6.08
N ILE A 85 -0.77 -20.42 5.18
CA ILE A 85 -2.17 -20.13 5.53
C ILE A 85 -2.85 -21.44 5.94
N ASN A 86 -3.15 -21.55 7.24
CA ASN A 86 -4.02 -22.58 7.80
C ASN A 86 -5.39 -22.55 7.08
N HIS A 87 -5.60 -23.46 6.13
CA HIS A 87 -6.89 -23.90 5.59
C HIS A 87 -7.88 -22.87 4.98
N GLN A 88 -7.57 -21.57 4.91
CA GLN A 88 -8.35 -20.62 4.12
C GLN A 88 -7.80 -20.54 2.71
N SER A 89 -8.50 -21.17 1.76
CA SER A 89 -8.02 -21.39 0.40
C SER A 89 -7.76 -20.11 -0.43
N THR A 90 -8.22 -18.93 -0.01
CA THR A 90 -8.09 -17.67 -0.76
C THR A 90 -8.16 -16.40 0.14
N PRO A 91 -7.08 -15.96 0.79
CA PRO A 91 -7.11 -14.71 1.58
C PRO A 91 -7.49 -13.49 0.72
N LEU A 92 -8.22 -12.52 1.28
CA LEU A 92 -8.71 -11.32 0.56
C LEU A 92 -8.07 -10.02 1.03
N LYS A 93 -7.49 -10.01 2.23
CA LYS A 93 -6.93 -8.81 2.85
C LYS A 93 -5.68 -9.16 3.64
N PRO A 94 -4.76 -8.20 3.85
CA PRO A 94 -3.64 -8.42 4.75
C PRO A 94 -4.11 -8.65 6.19
N ALA A 95 -3.27 -9.31 7.00
CA ALA A 95 -3.49 -9.38 8.45
C ALA A 95 -3.46 -7.98 9.08
N MET A 96 -4.22 -7.80 10.16
CA MET A 96 -4.31 -6.51 10.84
C MET A 96 -2.97 -6.15 11.48
N ILE A 97 -2.58 -4.89 11.38
CA ILE A 97 -1.41 -4.34 12.08
C ILE A 97 -1.84 -3.72 13.41
N ASP A 98 -1.05 -3.90 14.46
CA ASP A 98 -1.49 -3.64 15.83
C ASP A 98 -0.55 -2.78 16.68
N THR A 99 0.71 -2.56 16.28
CA THR A 99 1.62 -1.73 17.07
C THR A 99 1.40 -0.23 16.87
N ALA A 100 1.84 0.59 17.84
CA ALA A 100 1.64 2.04 17.80
C ALA A 100 2.29 2.70 16.58
N GLU A 101 3.48 2.27 16.16
CA GLU A 101 4.16 2.82 14.98
C GLU A 101 3.49 2.39 13.67
N GLU A 102 3.01 1.14 13.59
CA GLU A 102 2.19 0.64 12.49
C GLU A 102 0.91 1.49 12.33
N GLN A 103 0.19 1.70 13.43
CA GLN A 103 -1.01 2.54 13.46
C GLN A 103 -0.68 3.99 13.07
N THR A 104 0.43 4.54 13.55
CA THR A 104 0.88 5.89 13.18
C THR A 104 1.12 6.01 11.67
N ALA A 105 1.82 5.04 11.07
CA ALA A 105 2.07 5.00 9.64
C ALA A 105 0.77 4.85 8.84
N MET A 106 -0.15 4.01 9.29
CA MET A 106 -1.46 3.78 8.67
C MET A 106 -2.35 5.02 8.70
N ILE A 107 -2.49 5.66 9.86
CA ILE A 107 -3.28 6.90 10.00
C ILE A 107 -2.73 7.97 9.05
N HIS A 108 -1.41 8.16 9.07
CA HIS A 108 -0.74 9.12 8.17
C HIS A 108 -1.05 8.83 6.70
N PHE A 109 -0.99 7.56 6.29
CA PHE A 109 -1.27 7.16 4.92
C PHE A 109 -2.69 7.53 4.48
N PHE A 110 -3.71 7.14 5.27
CA PHE A 110 -5.11 7.41 4.92
C PHE A 110 -5.49 8.90 5.04
N GLU A 111 -4.75 9.71 5.80
CA GLU A 111 -4.87 11.17 5.78
C GLU A 111 -4.29 11.82 4.51
N LYS A 112 -3.31 11.18 3.87
CA LYS A 112 -2.53 11.76 2.75
C LYS A 112 -3.01 11.30 1.38
N ILE A 113 -3.32 10.01 1.22
CA ILE A 113 -3.48 9.40 -0.11
C ILE A 113 -4.52 10.10 -0.97
N GLN A 114 -5.69 10.46 -0.42
CA GLN A 114 -6.74 11.11 -1.19
C GLN A 114 -6.31 12.49 -1.70
N ASN A 115 -5.59 13.25 -0.89
CA ASN A 115 -5.12 14.58 -1.26
C ASN A 115 -3.99 14.51 -2.30
N LEU A 116 -3.12 13.51 -2.20
CA LEU A 116 -2.07 13.28 -3.20
C LEU A 116 -2.67 12.79 -4.53
N PHE A 117 -3.66 11.91 -4.48
CA PHE A 117 -4.40 11.46 -5.66
C PHE A 117 -5.09 12.62 -6.38
N LYS A 118 -5.77 13.52 -5.65
CA LYS A 118 -6.39 14.71 -6.25
C LYS A 118 -5.38 15.62 -6.96
N LYS A 119 -4.14 15.69 -6.47
CA LYS A 119 -3.09 16.53 -7.05
C LYS A 119 -2.42 15.89 -8.25
N ASN A 120 -2.16 14.59 -8.19
CA ASN A 120 -1.50 13.85 -9.24
C ASN A 120 -1.99 12.38 -9.27
N PRO A 121 -3.12 12.12 -9.96
CA PRO A 121 -3.68 10.77 -10.08
C PRO A 121 -2.70 9.76 -10.66
N ASP A 122 -1.96 10.16 -11.70
CA ASP A 122 -1.02 9.30 -12.42
C ASP A 122 0.16 8.87 -11.54
N GLN A 123 0.64 9.75 -10.66
CA GLN A 123 1.66 9.40 -9.68
C GLN A 123 1.18 8.33 -8.70
N ILE A 124 -0.04 8.46 -8.16
CA ILE A 124 -0.58 7.44 -7.24
C ILE A 124 -0.82 6.13 -7.99
N LYS A 125 -1.33 6.19 -9.23
CA LYS A 125 -1.47 5.01 -10.08
C LYS A 125 -0.12 4.31 -10.28
N ALA A 126 0.93 5.04 -10.66
CA ALA A 126 2.27 4.49 -10.83
C ALA A 126 2.81 3.86 -9.53
N VAL A 127 2.60 4.50 -8.37
CA VAL A 127 2.98 3.94 -7.07
C VAL A 127 2.31 2.58 -6.82
N LEU A 128 0.99 2.49 -7.04
CA LEU A 128 0.24 1.25 -6.82
C LEU A 128 0.64 0.16 -7.82
N GLU A 129 0.83 0.50 -9.10
CA GLU A 129 1.25 -0.47 -10.13
C GLU A 129 2.68 -0.98 -9.90
N ILE A 130 3.61 -0.10 -9.52
CA ILE A 130 4.98 -0.51 -9.14
C ILE A 130 4.94 -1.38 -7.89
N PHE A 131 4.12 -1.03 -6.90
CA PHE A 131 3.93 -1.88 -5.72
C PHE A 131 3.46 -3.28 -6.09
N LEU A 132 2.40 -3.40 -6.89
CA LEU A 132 1.84 -4.70 -7.29
C LEU A 132 2.81 -5.53 -8.14
N SER A 133 3.61 -4.90 -9.01
CA SER A 133 4.62 -5.62 -9.82
C SER A 133 5.86 -6.06 -9.03
N ARG A 134 6.13 -5.44 -7.87
CA ARG A 134 7.38 -5.68 -7.11
C ARG A 134 7.18 -6.37 -5.77
N VAL A 135 6.01 -6.25 -5.15
CA VAL A 135 5.74 -6.83 -3.84
C VAL A 135 5.94 -8.35 -3.86
N THR A 136 6.51 -8.87 -2.78
CA THR A 136 6.65 -10.31 -2.53
C THR A 136 5.93 -10.70 -1.24
N ALA A 137 5.58 -11.97 -1.11
CA ALA A 137 4.89 -12.47 0.07
C ALA A 137 5.77 -12.32 1.33
N SER A 138 7.06 -12.62 1.17
CA SER A 138 8.06 -12.74 2.24
C SER A 138 8.63 -11.42 2.79
N HIS A 139 8.45 -10.30 2.10
CA HIS A 139 9.08 -9.03 2.49
C HIS A 139 8.05 -7.90 2.59
N THR A 140 8.26 -7.01 3.56
CA THR A 140 7.38 -5.87 3.81
C THR A 140 7.73 -4.65 2.95
N GLY A 141 8.93 -4.58 2.37
CA GLY A 141 9.41 -3.50 1.50
C GLY A 141 9.47 -3.86 0.01
N ILE A 142 9.98 -2.94 -0.81
CA ILE A 142 10.27 -3.14 -2.23
C ILE A 142 11.78 -3.13 -2.45
N HIS A 143 12.29 -4.05 -3.28
CA HIS A 143 13.71 -4.15 -3.58
C HIS A 143 14.03 -4.01 -5.06
N TYR A 144 15.22 -3.48 -5.34
CA TYR A 144 15.81 -3.38 -6.67
C TYR A 144 17.26 -3.85 -6.62
N ARG A 145 17.70 -4.52 -7.69
CA ARG A 145 19.12 -4.74 -7.93
C ARG A 145 19.81 -3.40 -8.19
N TRP A 146 21.11 -3.33 -7.89
CA TRP A 146 21.92 -2.13 -8.11
C TRP A 146 21.80 -1.53 -9.52
N GLY A 147 21.77 -2.37 -10.56
CA GLY A 147 21.61 -1.92 -11.96
C GLY A 147 20.26 -1.25 -12.27
N LYS A 148 19.31 -1.22 -11.33
CA LYS A 148 18.00 -0.57 -11.45
C LYS A 148 17.73 0.44 -10.34
N ILE A 149 18.77 0.94 -9.68
CA ILE A 149 18.64 1.84 -8.53
C ILE A 149 17.91 3.16 -8.86
N ASP A 150 18.01 3.65 -10.09
CA ASP A 150 17.28 4.83 -10.58
C ASP A 150 15.75 4.62 -10.55
N GLN A 151 15.30 3.39 -10.74
CA GLN A 151 13.87 3.05 -10.62
C GLN A 151 13.42 3.10 -9.15
N LEU A 152 14.29 2.72 -8.21
CA LEU A 152 14.01 2.83 -6.78
C LEU A 152 13.98 4.30 -6.32
N GLU A 153 14.90 5.14 -6.81
CA GLU A 153 14.88 6.59 -6.57
C GLU A 153 13.57 7.19 -7.08
N SER A 154 13.20 6.87 -8.32
CA SER A 154 11.96 7.33 -8.94
C SER A 154 10.73 6.90 -8.14
N PHE A 155 10.66 5.63 -7.74
CA PHE A 155 9.59 5.13 -6.88
C PHE A 155 9.56 5.85 -5.53
N TYR A 156 10.70 6.01 -4.87
CA TYR A 156 10.79 6.70 -3.58
C TYR A 156 10.29 8.14 -3.68
N SER A 157 10.67 8.86 -4.74
CA SER A 157 10.23 10.25 -4.97
C SER A 157 8.70 10.39 -4.99
N MET A 158 7.99 9.37 -5.53
CA MET A 158 6.54 9.36 -5.65
C MET A 158 5.82 8.95 -4.36
N VAL A 159 6.41 8.04 -3.58
CA VAL A 159 5.76 7.43 -2.40
C VAL A 159 6.15 8.09 -1.07
N LYS A 160 7.26 8.83 -1.01
CA LYS A 160 7.86 9.32 0.25
C LYS A 160 6.92 10.09 1.19
N ASP A 161 5.95 10.83 0.62
CA ASP A 161 5.03 11.66 1.39
C ASP A 161 3.72 10.95 1.77
N LEU A 162 3.55 9.67 1.36
CA LEU A 162 2.45 8.81 1.81
C LEU A 162 2.68 8.22 3.21
N PHE A 163 3.91 8.25 3.71
CA PHE A 163 4.26 7.67 5.01
C PHE A 163 5.15 8.62 5.83
N PRO A 164 5.16 8.50 7.17
CA PRO A 164 5.98 9.34 8.02
C PRO A 164 7.47 9.18 7.72
N ARG A 165 8.17 10.31 7.57
CA ARG A 165 9.57 10.33 7.11
C ARG A 165 10.52 9.55 8.02
N GLN A 166 10.24 9.54 9.32
CA GLN A 166 11.07 8.88 10.32
C GLN A 166 11.11 7.35 10.18
N PHE A 167 10.14 6.76 9.50
CA PHE A 167 10.08 5.31 9.32
C PHE A 167 10.76 4.85 8.04
N TRP A 168 11.03 5.74 7.07
CA TRP A 168 11.69 5.33 5.82
C TRP A 168 13.10 4.83 6.07
N HIS A 169 13.35 3.61 5.61
CA HIS A 169 14.65 2.97 5.69
C HIS A 169 15.11 2.41 4.34
N LEU A 170 16.38 2.64 4.03
CA LEU A 170 17.06 2.06 2.87
C LEU A 170 18.07 1.03 3.38
N LEU A 171 17.82 -0.22 3.07
CA LEU A 171 18.64 -1.35 3.46
C LEU A 171 19.46 -1.83 2.25
N GLY A 172 20.78 -1.91 2.39
CA GLY A 172 21.67 -2.39 1.33
C GLY A 172 23.14 -2.32 1.74
N GLN A 173 24.00 -2.99 0.99
CA GLN A 173 25.45 -2.94 1.22
C GLN A 173 26.05 -1.62 0.72
N ASN A 174 27.02 -1.05 1.45
CA ASN A 174 27.85 0.07 0.99
C ASN A 174 27.08 1.28 0.40
N LEU A 175 25.85 1.53 0.84
CA LEU A 175 24.92 2.51 0.24
C LEU A 175 25.56 3.87 -0.09
N ILE A 176 26.27 4.47 0.87
CA ILE A 176 26.89 5.80 0.70
C ILE A 176 27.99 5.79 -0.36
N LYS A 177 28.72 4.68 -0.52
CA LYS A 177 29.78 4.54 -1.53
C LYS A 177 29.22 4.22 -2.91
N SER A 178 28.08 3.52 -2.96
CA SER A 178 27.50 2.98 -4.21
C SER A 178 26.46 3.89 -4.86
N LEU A 179 25.82 4.79 -4.11
CA LEU A 179 24.85 5.74 -4.64
C LEU A 179 25.55 6.95 -5.28
N ASP A 180 25.02 7.42 -6.40
CA ASP A 180 25.43 8.66 -7.06
C ASP A 180 24.53 9.80 -6.55
N THR A 181 25.11 10.77 -5.84
CA THR A 181 24.36 11.89 -5.24
C THR A 181 23.59 12.74 -6.26
N LYS A 182 24.03 12.81 -7.52
CA LYS A 182 23.35 13.58 -8.57
C LYS A 182 22.17 12.80 -9.14
N LYS A 183 22.32 11.48 -9.31
CA LYS A 183 21.28 10.62 -9.90
C LYS A 183 20.26 10.12 -8.86
N GLN A 184 20.70 9.81 -7.64
CA GLN A 184 19.87 9.30 -6.55
C GLN A 184 19.95 10.17 -5.27
N PRO A 185 19.62 11.47 -5.35
CA PRO A 185 19.76 12.38 -4.22
C PRO A 185 18.86 11.99 -3.02
N LEU A 186 17.66 11.45 -3.25
CA LEU A 186 16.75 11.10 -2.16
C LEU A 186 17.20 9.84 -1.43
N LEU A 187 17.62 8.82 -2.17
CA LEU A 187 18.20 7.60 -1.58
C LEU A 187 19.51 7.89 -0.86
N MET A 188 20.38 8.76 -1.40
CA MET A 188 21.60 9.20 -0.73
C MET A 188 21.29 9.89 0.60
N LYS A 189 20.32 10.80 0.61
CA LYS A 189 19.87 11.50 1.82
C LYS A 189 19.34 10.53 2.88
N LEU A 190 18.56 9.52 2.48
CA LEU A 190 18.11 8.46 3.39
C LEU A 190 19.31 7.70 3.98
N ALA A 191 20.21 7.19 3.13
CA ALA A 191 21.37 6.42 3.56
C ALA A 191 22.28 7.18 4.54
N GLN A 192 22.53 8.47 4.28
CA GLN A 192 23.31 9.35 5.15
C GLN A 192 22.61 9.62 6.49
N SER A 193 21.28 9.71 6.50
CA SER A 193 20.52 9.86 7.75
C SER A 193 20.67 8.60 8.59
N HIS A 194 20.59 7.42 7.97
CA HIS A 194 20.66 6.13 8.67
C HIS A 194 22.06 5.83 9.20
N SER A 195 23.12 6.16 8.45
CA SER A 195 24.50 5.94 8.90
C SER A 195 24.87 6.71 10.17
N LYS A 196 24.12 7.76 10.50
CA LYS A 196 24.33 8.58 11.70
C LYS A 196 23.56 8.08 12.92
N THR A 197 22.64 7.13 12.73
CA THR A 197 21.76 6.67 13.81
C THR A 197 22.14 5.26 14.23
N LYS A 198 22.44 5.10 15.52
CA LYS A 198 22.80 3.82 16.13
C LYS A 198 21.61 2.85 16.06
N GLY A 199 21.88 1.57 15.75
CA GLY A 199 20.86 0.51 15.71
C GLY A 199 20.10 0.37 14.39
N TYR A 200 20.47 1.13 13.35
CA TYR A 200 19.94 0.88 12.01
C TYR A 200 20.47 -0.45 11.46
N PRO A 201 19.60 -1.28 10.87
CA PRO A 201 19.98 -2.58 10.35
C PRO A 201 20.84 -2.41 9.09
N THR A 202 21.69 -3.41 8.86
CA THR A 202 22.45 -3.58 7.62
C THR A 202 22.14 -4.95 7.04
N THR A 203 22.44 -5.13 5.76
CA THR A 203 22.23 -6.41 5.07
C THR A 203 23.46 -6.75 4.24
N GLN A 204 23.68 -8.05 4.03
CA GLN A 204 24.64 -8.57 3.05
C GLN A 204 23.93 -9.04 1.77
N GLU A 205 22.70 -8.61 1.54
CA GLU A 205 22.01 -8.87 0.28
C GLU A 205 22.59 -8.05 -0.88
N ASP A 206 22.52 -8.60 -2.08
CA ASP A 206 23.01 -8.02 -3.34
C ASP A 206 22.03 -7.00 -3.97
N TYR A 207 20.95 -6.69 -3.25
CA TYR A 207 19.92 -5.75 -3.66
C TYR A 207 19.72 -4.65 -2.61
N VAL A 208 19.13 -3.55 -3.06
CA VAL A 208 18.74 -2.43 -2.21
C VAL A 208 17.24 -2.51 -1.96
N ARG A 209 16.83 -2.41 -0.70
CA ARG A 209 15.44 -2.50 -0.26
C ARG A 209 15.01 -1.21 0.41
N LEU A 210 13.91 -0.64 -0.08
CA LEU A 210 13.20 0.46 0.57
C LEU A 210 12.04 -0.13 1.38
N GLN A 211 11.98 0.21 2.66
CA GLN A 211 10.93 -0.26 3.57
C GLN A 211 10.62 0.79 4.64
N LEU A 212 9.54 0.58 5.38
CA LEU A 212 9.33 1.23 6.66
C LEU A 212 10.00 0.39 7.76
N TYR A 213 10.61 1.04 8.75
CA TYR A 213 11.36 0.36 9.80
C TYR A 213 11.22 1.05 11.16
N SER A 214 11.05 0.24 12.19
CA SER A 214 11.11 0.65 13.58
C SER A 214 12.54 0.51 14.10
N ILE A 215 13.19 1.63 14.39
CA ILE A 215 14.47 1.61 15.13
C ILE A 215 14.24 1.09 16.56
N LYS A 216 13.11 1.47 17.15
CA LYS A 216 12.74 1.13 18.53
C LYS A 216 12.59 -0.38 18.71
N ASP A 217 11.83 -1.01 17.82
CA ASP A 217 11.49 -2.43 17.89
C ASP A 217 12.42 -3.31 17.05
N GLY A 218 13.39 -2.70 16.34
CA GLY A 218 14.39 -3.42 15.55
C GLY A 218 13.81 -4.28 14.42
N ARG A 219 12.69 -3.84 13.81
CA ARG A 219 11.99 -4.62 12.79
C ARG A 219 11.37 -3.76 11.69
N ALA A 220 11.20 -4.36 10.52
CA ALA A 220 10.47 -3.73 9.42
C ALA A 220 8.98 -3.62 9.75
N LEU A 221 8.37 -2.50 9.36
CA LEU A 221 6.96 -2.25 9.56
C LEU A 221 6.14 -2.81 8.38
N ALA A 222 5.15 -3.63 8.68
CA ALA A 222 4.19 -4.19 7.72
C ALA A 222 3.27 -3.12 7.13
N ALA A 223 3.12 -1.96 7.79
CA ALA A 223 2.26 -0.85 7.41
C ALA A 223 2.44 -0.44 5.96
N PHE A 224 3.67 -0.52 5.44
CA PHE A 224 3.96 -0.18 4.06
C PHE A 224 3.13 -1.02 3.07
N LYS A 225 3.29 -2.36 3.16
CA LYS A 225 2.55 -3.32 2.33
C LYS A 225 1.07 -3.32 2.68
N PHE A 226 0.74 -3.24 3.96
CA PHE A 226 -0.65 -3.22 4.46
C PHE A 226 -1.46 -2.09 3.83
N CYS A 227 -0.95 -0.85 3.89
CA CYS A 227 -1.66 0.33 3.41
C CYS A 227 -1.79 0.35 1.88
N LEU A 228 -0.71 0.03 1.15
CA LEU A 228 -0.75 -0.01 -0.31
C LEU A 228 -1.67 -1.11 -0.83
N HIS A 229 -1.72 -2.27 -0.16
CA HIS A 229 -2.65 -3.34 -0.49
C HIS A 229 -4.11 -2.89 -0.31
N LEU A 230 -4.44 -2.33 0.87
CA LEU A 230 -5.80 -1.81 1.11
C LEU A 230 -6.17 -0.68 0.16
N ALA A 231 -5.23 0.18 -0.21
CA ALA A 231 -5.44 1.22 -1.21
C ALA A 231 -5.77 0.62 -2.59
N CYS A 232 -5.15 -0.49 -2.99
CA CYS A 232 -5.50 -1.19 -4.23
C CYS A 232 -6.92 -1.75 -4.17
N ILE A 233 -7.36 -2.31 -3.04
CA ILE A 233 -8.73 -2.85 -2.88
C ILE A 233 -9.77 -1.73 -2.92
N GLY A 234 -9.55 -0.68 -2.13
CA GLY A 234 -10.51 0.40 -1.89
C GLY A 234 -10.34 1.62 -2.80
N ARG A 235 -9.69 1.50 -3.96
CA ARG A 235 -9.37 2.63 -4.86
C ARG A 235 -10.60 3.23 -5.56
N PRO A 236 -10.56 4.52 -5.96
CA PRO A 236 -11.56 5.10 -6.85
C PRO A 236 -11.70 4.29 -8.16
N GLN A 237 -12.90 4.20 -8.71
CA GLN A 237 -13.15 3.47 -9.97
C GLN A 237 -12.39 4.06 -11.16
N THR A 238 -12.16 5.36 -11.16
CA THR A 238 -11.37 6.04 -12.20
C THR A 238 -9.89 5.63 -12.18
N LEU A 239 -9.41 4.98 -11.11
CA LEU A 239 -8.05 4.49 -10.98
C LEU A 239 -8.02 3.00 -11.35
N GLU A 240 -7.99 2.72 -12.65
CA GLU A 240 -7.74 1.38 -13.18
C GLU A 240 -6.25 1.04 -13.06
N LEU A 241 -5.95 -0.15 -12.54
CA LEU A 241 -4.58 -0.64 -12.33
C LEU A 241 -4.24 -1.72 -13.36
N ASN A 242 -3.07 -1.59 -14.00
CA ASN A 242 -2.51 -2.64 -14.85
C ASN A 242 -1.05 -2.94 -14.41
N PRO A 243 -0.87 -3.82 -13.40
CA PRO A 243 0.44 -4.07 -12.81
C PRO A 243 1.42 -4.75 -13.79
N GLN A 244 0.93 -5.36 -14.86
CA GLN A 244 1.78 -6.04 -15.86
C GLN A 244 2.58 -5.06 -16.73
N LYS A 245 2.25 -3.76 -16.76
CA LYS A 245 2.95 -2.74 -17.57
C LYS A 245 4.34 -2.34 -17.06
N TRP A 246 4.68 -2.66 -15.80
CA TRP A 246 5.87 -2.11 -15.12
C TRP A 246 6.96 -3.13 -14.82
N GLU A 247 6.81 -4.36 -15.31
CA GLU A 247 7.89 -5.34 -15.34
C GLU A 247 8.71 -5.17 -16.64
N PRO A 248 10.05 -4.99 -16.56
CA PRO A 248 10.92 -5.04 -17.72
C PRO A 248 11.05 -6.45 -18.30
#